data_AF-A0B984-F1
#
_entry.id   AF-A0B984-F1
#
_cell.length_a   1.000
_cell.length_b   1.000
_cell.length_c   1.000
_cell.angle_alpha   90.00
_cell.angle_beta   90.00
_cell.angle_gamma   90.00
#
_symmetry.space_group_name_H-M   'P 1'
#
loop_
_entity.id
_entity.type
_entity.pdbx_description
1 polymer ?
#
loop_
_entity_poly.entity_id
_entity_poly.type
_entity_poly.pdbx_seq_one_letter_code
_entity_poly.pdbx_strand_id
1 'polypeptide(L)'
;MDDVERQLNLILLEIASLEERIWDDTERLREKDRLSPQLEEYVRGIMSELSYWTALCTTASESPHVLLRRMEVHLTRARRLAEKIEQLSAACD
;
A
#
# COMPACT_ATOMS: atom_id res chain seq x y z
N MET A 1 -12.84 -22.12 5.77
CA MET A 1 -12.41 -20.85 5.17
C MET A 1 -12.03 -21.19 3.75
N ASP A 2 -12.71 -20.58 2.78
CA ASP A 2 -12.42 -20.76 1.35
C ASP A 2 -10.96 -20.32 1.08
N ASP A 3 -10.26 -20.99 0.16
CA ASP A 3 -8.88 -20.63 -0.18
C ASP A 3 -8.79 -19.18 -0.68
N VAL A 4 -9.84 -18.71 -1.36
CA VAL A 4 -9.96 -17.33 -1.84
C VAL A 4 -10.10 -16.33 -0.69
N GLU A 5 -10.95 -16.62 0.30
CA GLU A 5 -11.12 -15.77 1.49
C GLU A 5 -9.82 -15.65 2.27
N ARG A 6 -9.10 -16.77 2.42
CA ARG A 6 -7.78 -16.78 3.08
C ARG A 6 -6.79 -15.88 2.34
N GLN A 7 -6.73 -15.99 1.01
CA GLN A 7 -5.82 -15.17 0.19
C GLN A 7 -6.18 -13.68 0.25
N LEU A 8 -7.46 -13.34 0.21
CA LEU A 8 -7.92 -11.96 0.39
C LEU A 8 -7.51 -11.39 1.76
N ASN A 9 -7.68 -12.18 2.83
CA ASN A 9 -7.25 -11.78 4.17
C ASN A 9 -5.74 -11.55 4.25
N LEU A 10 -4.93 -12.41 3.61
CA LEU A 10 -3.48 -12.21 3.55
C LEU A 10 -3.12 -10.92 2.80
N ILE A 11 -3.79 -10.62 1.69
CA ILE A 11 -3.55 -9.37 0.96
C ILE A 11 -3.93 -8.15 1.81
N LEU A 12 -5.04 -8.19 2.56
CA LEU A 12 -5.42 -7.10 3.46
C LEU A 12 -4.38 -6.86 4.57
N LEU A 13 -3.88 -7.94 5.18
CA LEU A 13 -2.80 -7.85 6.16
C LEU A 13 -1.54 -7.23 5.57
N GLU A 14 -1.22 -7.59 4.32
CA GLU A 14 -0.06 -7.07 3.65
C GLU A 14 -0.20 -5.60 3.25
N ILE A 15 -1.38 -5.18 2.81
CA ILE A 15 -1.70 -3.77 2.56
C ILE A 15 -1.49 -2.97 3.84
N ALA A 16 -2.02 -3.42 4.98
CA ALA A 16 -1.84 -2.73 6.25
C ALA A 16 -0.36 -2.59 6.65
N SER A 17 0.44 -3.65 6.44
CA SER A 17 1.89 -3.61 6.70
C SER A 17 2.62 -2.64 5.75
N LEU A 18 2.21 -2.56 4.48
CA LEU A 18 2.77 -1.60 3.52
C LEU A 18 2.40 -0.16 3.87
N GLU A 19 1.16 0.09 4.30
CA GLU A 19 0.70 1.41 4.76
C GLU A 19 1.55 1.91 5.94
N GLU A 20 1.78 1.05 6.94
CA GLU A 20 2.64 1.37 8.09
C GLU A 20 4.08 1.68 7.66
N ARG A 21 4.67 0.84 6.80
CA ARG A 21 6.05 1.05 6.32
C ARG A 21 6.19 2.34 5.51
N ILE A 22 5.26 2.61 4.59
CA ILE A 22 5.26 3.83 3.78
C ILE A 22 5.15 5.06 4.68
N TRP A 23 4.30 4.99 5.71
CA TRP A 23 4.14 6.07 6.68
C TRP A 23 5.45 6.32 7.43
N ASP A 24 6.07 5.29 8.00
CA ASP A 24 7.32 5.40 8.75
C ASP A 24 8.46 5.99 7.91
N ASP A 25 8.65 5.51 6.68
CA ASP A 25 9.69 6.03 5.80
C ASP A 25 9.43 7.49 5.39
N THR A 26 8.15 7.86 5.22
CA THR A 26 7.76 9.23 4.91
C THR A 26 7.96 10.17 6.11
N GLU A 27 7.64 9.72 7.32
CA GLU A 27 7.91 10.50 8.54
C GLU A 27 9.41 10.72 8.74
N ARG A 28 10.25 9.69 8.52
CA ARG A 28 11.71 9.84 8.57
C ARG A 28 12.23 10.86 7.56
N LEU A 29 11.70 10.87 6.34
CA LEU A 29 12.05 11.87 5.33
C LEU A 29 11.61 13.29 5.75
N ARG A 30 10.45 13.40 6.42
CA ARG A 30 9.94 14.68 6.93
C ARG A 30 10.79 15.22 8.07
N GLU A 31 11.13 14.40 9.05
CA GLU A 31 11.98 14.77 10.20
C GLU A 31 13.38 15.26 9.77
N LYS A 32 13.88 14.76 8.62
CA LYS A 32 15.15 15.17 8.04
C LYS A 32 15.04 16.41 7.12
N ASP A 33 13.87 17.03 6.97
CA ASP A 33 13.59 18.10 5.98
C ASP A 33 13.89 17.69 4.52
N ARG A 34 13.73 16.40 4.20
CA ARG A 34 14.02 15.82 2.86
C ARG A 34 12.78 15.33 2.12
N LEU A 35 11.60 15.45 2.74
CA LEU A 35 10.34 15.16 2.08
C LEU A 35 9.99 16.30 1.12
N SER A 36 10.13 16.06 -0.18
CA SER A 36 9.71 17.05 -1.18
C SER A 36 8.18 17.09 -1.31
N PRO A 37 7.58 18.23 -1.70
CA PRO A 37 6.14 18.32 -1.93
C PRO A 37 5.63 17.32 -2.97
N GLN A 38 6.42 17.05 -4.02
CA GLN A 38 6.03 16.05 -5.02
C GLN A 38 6.02 14.64 -4.43
N LEU A 39 6.96 14.31 -3.54
CA LEU A 39 6.99 13.00 -2.90
C LEU A 39 5.86 12.86 -1.88
N GLU A 40 5.55 13.92 -1.13
CA GLU A 40 4.41 13.94 -0.21
C GLU A 40 3.07 13.73 -0.94
N GLU A 41 2.86 14.45 -2.06
CA GLU A 41 1.67 14.27 -2.90
C GLU A 41 1.60 12.84 -3.46
N TYR A 42 2.75 12.29 -3.87
CA TYR A 42 2.84 10.92 -4.36
C TYR A 42 2.47 9.89 -3.29
N VAL A 43 3.02 10.02 -2.08
CA VAL A 43 2.69 9.15 -0.93
C VAL A 43 1.21 9.25 -0.59
N ARG A 44 0.66 10.47 -0.54
CA ARG A 44 -0.77 10.68 -0.25
C ARG A 44 -1.68 10.00 -1.28
N GLY A 45 -1.33 10.08 -2.56
CA GLY A 45 -2.04 9.37 -3.62
C GLY A 45 -2.04 7.86 -3.40
N ILE A 46 -0.90 7.30 -3.01
CA ILE A 46 -0.76 5.86 -2.75
C ILE A 46 -1.61 5.43 -1.55
N MET A 47 -1.53 6.15 -0.43
CA MET A 47 -2.33 5.85 0.76
C MET A 47 -3.83 5.93 0.44
N SER A 48 -4.25 6.90 -0.36
CA SER A 48 -5.63 6.99 -0.83
C SER A 48 -6.05 5.80 -1.70
N GLU A 49 -5.17 5.32 -2.58
CA GLU A 49 -5.43 4.13 -3.39
C GLU A 49 -5.54 2.86 -2.54
N LEU A 50 -4.63 2.67 -1.58
CA LEU A 50 -4.63 1.53 -0.65
C LEU A 50 -5.91 1.49 0.19
N SER A 51 -6.28 2.63 0.78
CA SER A 51 -7.52 2.77 1.56
C SER A 51 -8.76 2.47 0.72
N TYR A 52 -8.81 2.93 -0.54
CA TYR A 52 -9.92 2.61 -1.45
C TYR A 52 -10.03 1.10 -1.74
N TRP A 53 -8.89 0.41 -1.91
CA TRP A 53 -8.89 -1.04 -2.14
C TRP A 53 -9.32 -1.83 -0.91
N THR A 54 -8.87 -1.44 0.28
CA THR A 54 -9.34 -2.01 1.55
C THR A 54 -10.85 -1.85 1.69
N ALA A 55 -11.39 -0.67 1.36
CA ALA A 55 -12.84 -0.44 1.36
C ALA A 55 -13.59 -1.34 0.36
N LEU A 56 -13.05 -1.53 -0.86
CA LEU A 56 -13.64 -2.45 -1.85
C LEU A 56 -13.69 -3.90 -1.36
N CYS A 57 -12.64 -4.37 -0.66
CA CYS A 57 -12.63 -5.71 -0.08
C CYS A 57 -13.69 -5.91 1.00
N THR A 58 -14.11 -4.84 1.68
CA THR A 58 -15.07 -4.89 2.78
C THR A 58 -16.53 -4.61 2.38
N THR A 59 -16.77 -4.11 1.16
CA THR A 59 -18.10 -3.67 0.69
C THR A 59 -18.77 -4.65 -0.30
N ALA A 60 -18.12 -5.77 -0.63
CA ALA A 60 -18.65 -6.97 -1.28
C ALA A 60 -19.77 -6.75 -2.34
N SER A 61 -19.42 -6.19 -3.50
CA SER A 61 -20.30 -6.14 -4.69
C SER A 61 -19.83 -7.05 -5.85
N GLU A 62 -18.64 -7.66 -5.73
CA GLU A 62 -18.03 -8.50 -6.78
C GLU A 62 -17.79 -9.95 -6.30
N SER A 63 -17.63 -10.87 -7.25
CA SER A 63 -17.22 -12.25 -6.96
C SER A 63 -15.85 -12.29 -6.25
N PRO A 64 -15.67 -13.11 -5.20
CA PRO A 64 -14.41 -13.21 -4.46
C PRO A 64 -13.18 -13.46 -5.32
N HIS A 65 -13.31 -14.24 -6.41
CA HIS A 65 -12.19 -14.51 -7.33
C HIS A 65 -11.77 -13.28 -8.15
N VAL A 66 -12.74 -12.46 -8.57
CA VAL A 66 -12.47 -11.22 -9.32
C VAL A 66 -11.82 -10.20 -8.40
N LEU A 67 -12.32 -10.08 -7.18
CA LEU A 67 -11.74 -9.24 -6.14
C LEU A 67 -10.29 -9.67 -5.85
N LEU A 68 -10.05 -10.96 -5.65
CA LEU A 68 -8.72 -11.51 -5.39
C LEU A 68 -7.74 -11.12 -6.50
N ARG A 69 -8.11 -11.37 -7.76
CA ARG A 69 -7.22 -11.06 -8.89
C ARG A 69 -6.88 -9.58 -8.98
N ARG A 70 -7.86 -8.72 -8.71
CA ARG A 70 -7.67 -7.26 -8.69
C ARG A 70 -6.72 -6.87 -7.57
N MET A 71 -6.92 -7.42 -6.37
CA MET A 71 -6.09 -7.14 -5.20
C MET A 71 -4.64 -7.58 -5.38
N GLU A 72 -4.37 -8.73 -6.02
CA GLU A 72 -3.00 -9.16 -6.35
C GLU A 72 -2.24 -8.14 -7.23
N VAL A 73 -2.92 -7.59 -8.24
CA VAL A 73 -2.34 -6.59 -9.15
C VAL A 73 -2.03 -5.30 -8.39
N HIS A 74 -2.96 -4.86 -7.54
CA HIS A 74 -2.78 -3.65 -6.74
C HIS A 74 -1.69 -3.79 -5.68
N LEU A 75 -1.64 -4.93 -4.99
CA LEU A 75 -0.57 -5.25 -4.05
C LEU A 75 0.81 -5.21 -4.71
N THR A 76 0.93 -5.76 -5.92
CA THR A 76 2.18 -5.71 -6.69
C THR A 76 2.61 -4.27 -7.00
N ARG A 77 1.66 -3.38 -7.31
CA ARG A 77 1.94 -1.95 -7.53
C ARG A 77 2.39 -1.28 -6.22
N ALA A 78 1.68 -1.53 -5.12
CA ALA A 78 2.00 -1.00 -3.80
C ALA A 78 3.41 -1.39 -3.34
N ARG A 79 3.80 -2.67 -3.50
CA ARG A 79 5.16 -3.15 -3.18
C ARG A 79 6.24 -2.37 -3.91
N ARG A 80 6.13 -2.23 -5.23
CA ARG A 80 7.11 -1.49 -6.05
C ARG A 80 7.25 -0.03 -5.63
N LEU A 81 6.16 0.56 -5.16
CA LEU A 81 6.15 1.95 -4.70
C LEU A 81 6.80 2.09 -3.33
N ALA A 82 6.48 1.19 -2.40
CA ALA A 82 7.13 1.13 -1.10
C ALA A 82 8.64 0.90 -1.24
N GLU A 83 9.07 0.00 -2.12
CA GLU A 83 10.50 -0.20 -2.44
C GLU A 83 11.17 1.08 -2.96
N LYS A 84 10.47 1.88 -3.77
CA LYS A 84 11.00 3.15 -4.29
C LYS A 84 11.13 4.20 -3.19
N ILE A 85 10.16 4.29 -2.29
CA ILE A 85 10.20 5.20 -1.12
C ILE A 85 11.33 4.78 -0.18
N GLU A 86 11.43 3.48 0.11
CA GLU A 86 12.49 2.89 0.92
C GLU A 86 13.87 3.22 0.35
N GLN A 87 14.10 3.03 -0.96
CA GLN A 87 15.36 3.38 -1.62
C GLN A 87 15.70 4.88 -1.51
N LEU A 88 14.69 5.74 -1.65
CA LEU A 88 14.88 7.19 -1.48
C LEU A 88 15.23 7.53 -0.03
N SER A 89 14.59 6.88 0.96
CA SER A 89 14.87 7.07 2.38
C SER A 89 16.25 6.54 2.80
N ALA A 90 16.68 5.39 2.28
CA ALA A 90 17.93 4.74 2.61
C ALA A 90 19.14 5.44 1.98
N ALA A 91 18.98 6.07 0.81
CA ALA A 91 19.99 6.95 0.22
C ALA A 91 20.21 8.26 1.03
N CYS A 92 19.48 8.43 2.14
CA CYS A 92 19.57 9.58 3.02
C CYS A 92 20.25 9.30 4.37
N ASP A 93 20.69 8.07 4.62
CA ASP A 93 21.55 7.66 5.75
C ASP A 93 23.03 7.69 5.34
#